data_AF-A0A9P6B304-F1
#
_entry.id   AF-A0A9P6B304-F1
#
_cell.length_a   1.000
_cell.length_b   1.000
_cell.length_c   1.000
_cell.angle_alpha   90.00
_cell.angle_beta   90.00
_cell.angle_gamma   90.00
#
_symmetry.space_group_name_H-M   'P 1'
#
loop_
_entity.id
_entity.type
_entity.pdbx_description
1 polymer ?
#
loop_
_entity_poly.entity_id
_entity_poly.type
_entity_poly.pdbx_seq_one_letter_code
_entity_poly.pdbx_strand_id
1 'polypeptide(L)'
;MEEASDRSQISHRMQPNPVSIKAWASLTEERHERARSKGQFDNLRGRGKPFVRDANEANPFIPTEEFLMNRIIQRNGAAPPWIEIQQEMDASLSAFRRSLQASWVRRVIRALTVDRPPSALVGLSEAAIASIRDPEWESREVMYHEYALNEVNSLIRKYNNAAPYTVRKPYLQLRPELDGCFELAAPRIMEELAARAREPGGDNLAHSPCPGQPSSLSACGGSDPHNQVGQRIGHEWSLVEMVRRWLLYSSVKV
;
A
#
# COMPACT_ATOMS: atom_id res chain seq x y z
N MET A 1 11.48 17.15 52.64
CA MET A 1 10.11 16.69 52.96
C MET A 1 9.28 17.96 52.93
N GLU A 2 8.45 18.25 51.93
CA GLU A 2 7.47 17.37 51.30
C GLU A 2 7.07 18.01 49.96
N GLU A 3 7.70 17.55 48.89
CA GLU A 3 7.41 17.95 47.51
C GLU A 3 6.76 16.74 46.85
N ALA A 4 5.44 16.62 46.98
CA ALA A 4 4.56 15.85 46.08
C ALA A 4 3.12 15.89 46.60
N SER A 5 2.18 15.81 45.65
CA SER A 5 0.76 15.49 45.87
C SER A 5 -0.20 16.66 46.06
N ASP A 6 -0.27 17.56 45.07
CA ASP A 6 -1.56 18.14 44.70
C ASP A 6 -1.92 17.81 43.24
N ARG A 7 -1.88 16.50 42.92
CA ARG A 7 -2.72 15.95 41.86
C ARG A 7 -4.13 15.84 42.43
N SER A 8 -4.80 16.98 42.60
CA SER A 8 -6.21 16.99 42.97
C SER A 8 -6.99 16.23 41.90
N GLN A 9 -7.44 15.07 42.35
CA GLN A 9 -8.29 14.14 41.64
C GLN A 9 -9.42 14.93 40.99
N ILE A 10 -9.49 14.91 39.65
CA ILE A 10 -10.70 15.31 38.94
C ILE A 10 -11.73 14.23 39.28
N SER A 11 -12.36 14.36 40.44
CA SER A 11 -13.58 13.63 40.74
C SER A 11 -14.60 14.10 39.70
N HIS A 12 -14.78 13.31 38.65
CA HIS A 12 -15.94 13.43 37.78
C HIS A 12 -17.17 13.08 38.64
N ARG A 13 -17.64 14.04 39.45
CA ARG A 13 -18.97 13.98 40.03
C ARG A 13 -19.92 13.97 38.85
N MET A 14 -20.48 12.80 38.57
CA MET A 14 -21.54 12.60 37.57
C MET A 14 -22.74 13.44 38.02
N GLN A 15 -22.80 14.70 37.58
CA GLN A 15 -23.96 15.54 37.84
C GLN A 15 -25.13 14.95 37.06
N PRO A 16 -26.29 14.72 37.70
CA PRO A 16 -27.45 14.19 37.01
C PRO A 16 -27.86 15.14 35.88
N ASN A 17 -28.19 14.57 34.72
CA ASN A 17 -28.54 15.35 33.54
C ASN A 17 -29.83 16.16 33.82
N PRO A 18 -29.84 17.49 33.64
CA PRO A 18 -31.02 18.28 33.97
C PRO A 18 -32.20 17.95 33.04
N VAL A 19 -33.37 17.77 33.63
CA VAL A 19 -34.61 17.38 32.91
C VAL A 19 -35.45 18.56 32.43
N SER A 20 -35.07 19.80 32.75
CA SER A 20 -35.81 21.03 32.43
C SER A 20 -34.94 22.04 31.69
N ILE A 21 -35.52 22.77 30.73
CA ILE A 21 -34.85 23.84 29.97
C ILE A 21 -34.24 24.90 30.89
N LYS A 22 -34.94 25.27 31.99
CA LYS A 22 -34.41 26.22 32.97
C LYS A 22 -33.19 25.68 33.71
N ALA A 23 -33.17 24.37 33.97
CA ALA A 23 -32.03 23.71 34.61
C ALA A 23 -30.83 23.60 33.66
N TRP A 24 -31.05 23.39 32.35
CA TRP A 24 -30.00 23.49 31.32
C TRP A 24 -29.41 24.90 31.23
N ALA A 25 -30.25 25.93 31.26
CA ALA A 25 -29.79 27.32 31.23
C ALA A 25 -28.92 27.64 32.46
N SER A 26 -29.36 27.26 33.66
CA SER A 26 -28.59 27.45 34.90
C SER A 26 -27.25 26.71 34.89
N LEU A 27 -27.23 25.45 34.43
CA LEU A 27 -26.00 24.66 34.28
C LEU A 27 -25.03 25.30 33.27
N THR A 28 -25.56 25.84 32.18
CA THR A 28 -24.76 26.49 31.14
C THR A 28 -24.14 27.78 31.68
N GLU A 29 -24.91 28.59 32.40
CA GLU A 29 -24.42 29.83 33.03
C GLU A 29 -23.34 29.52 34.08
N GLU A 30 -23.57 28.54 34.96
CA GLU A 30 -22.58 28.12 35.97
C GLU A 30 -21.26 27.66 35.31
N ARG A 31 -21.34 26.95 34.17
CA ARG A 31 -20.16 26.54 33.39
C ARG A 31 -19.47 27.72 32.72
N HIS A 32 -20.22 28.67 32.17
CA HIS A 32 -19.66 29.89 31.58
C HIS A 32 -18.93 30.73 32.65
N GLU A 33 -19.52 30.88 33.84
CA GLU A 33 -18.91 31.59 34.97
C GLU A 33 -17.62 30.90 35.44
N ARG A 34 -17.64 29.57 35.58
CA ARG A 34 -16.42 28.79 35.91
C ARG A 34 -15.34 28.87 34.84
N ALA A 35 -15.71 28.89 33.56
CA ALA A 35 -14.75 29.02 32.46
C ALA A 35 -14.15 30.42 32.41
N ARG A 36 -14.95 31.47 32.67
CA ARG A 36 -14.49 32.86 32.84
C ARG A 36 -13.55 33.01 34.03
N SER A 37 -13.92 32.49 35.21
CA SER A 37 -13.10 32.59 36.42
C SER A 37 -11.77 31.85 36.32
N LYS A 38 -11.71 30.78 35.52
CA LYS A 38 -10.48 30.06 35.19
C LYS A 38 -9.63 30.72 34.09
N GLY A 39 -10.06 31.85 33.54
CA GLY A 39 -9.35 32.53 32.44
C GLY A 39 -9.29 31.72 31.15
N GLN A 40 -10.17 30.74 30.94
CA GLN A 40 -10.13 29.87 29.74
C GLN A 40 -10.38 30.64 28.44
N PHE A 41 -10.98 31.84 28.52
CA PHE A 41 -11.22 32.72 27.38
C PHE A 41 -10.07 33.71 27.11
N ASP A 42 -9.08 33.82 28.01
CA ASP A 42 -7.98 34.79 27.86
C ASP A 42 -6.95 34.38 26.81
N ASN A 43 -6.72 33.08 26.66
CA ASN A 43 -5.80 32.52 25.66
C ASN A 43 -6.52 31.69 24.59
N LEU A 44 -7.52 32.29 23.94
CA LEU A 44 -8.16 31.67 22.78
C LEU A 44 -7.20 31.73 21.58
N ARG A 45 -7.04 30.59 20.89
CA ARG A 45 -6.29 30.52 19.64
C ARG A 45 -6.86 31.53 18.65
N GLY A 46 -6.05 32.50 18.25
CA GLY A 46 -6.43 33.52 17.26
C GLY A 46 -7.11 34.78 17.83
N ARG A 47 -7.11 35.00 19.16
CA ARG A 47 -7.65 36.25 19.75
C ARG A 47 -6.94 37.48 19.15
N GLY A 48 -7.73 38.37 18.56
CA GLY A 48 -7.24 39.62 17.93
C GLY A 48 -6.47 39.45 16.62
N LYS A 49 -6.25 38.20 16.13
CA LYS A 49 -5.59 37.97 14.85
C LYS A 49 -6.63 37.95 13.73
N PRO A 50 -6.36 38.59 12.57
CA PRO A 50 -7.22 38.44 11.39
C PRO A 50 -7.40 36.96 11.05
N PHE A 51 -8.59 36.58 10.59
CA PHE A 51 -8.80 35.23 10.08
C PHE A 51 -7.83 34.98 8.92
N VAL A 52 -7.22 33.80 8.90
CA VAL A 52 -6.44 33.35 7.75
C VAL A 52 -7.44 33.15 6.62
N ARG A 53 -7.47 34.11 5.69
CA ARG A 53 -8.17 33.98 4.43
C ARG A 53 -7.34 33.08 3.53
N ASP A 54 -7.99 32.09 2.95
CA ASP A 54 -7.32 31.25 1.99
C ASP A 54 -7.11 32.09 0.72
N ALA A 55 -5.93 32.01 0.09
CA ALA A 55 -5.61 32.82 -1.08
C ALA A 55 -6.63 32.61 -2.23
N ASN A 56 -7.22 31.42 -2.29
CA ASN A 56 -8.24 31.05 -3.26
C ASN A 56 -9.62 31.68 -2.99
N GLU A 57 -9.86 32.21 -1.79
CA GLU A 57 -11.13 32.91 -1.42
C GLU A 57 -11.28 34.23 -2.19
N ALA A 58 -10.17 34.80 -2.65
CA ALA A 58 -10.14 36.02 -3.45
C ALA A 58 -10.19 35.75 -4.97
N ASN A 59 -10.28 34.48 -5.40
CA ASN A 59 -10.28 34.13 -6.82
C ASN A 59 -11.64 34.48 -7.45
N PRO A 60 -11.72 35.44 -8.40
CA PRO A 60 -12.99 35.82 -9.04
C PRO A 60 -13.60 34.73 -9.93
N PHE A 61 -12.81 33.70 -10.29
CA PHE A 61 -13.21 32.63 -11.20
C PHE A 61 -13.78 31.40 -10.48
N ILE A 62 -13.80 31.39 -9.15
CA ILE A 62 -14.38 30.29 -8.36
C ILE A 62 -15.55 30.86 -7.56
N PRO A 63 -16.79 30.41 -7.81
CA PRO A 63 -17.94 30.87 -7.03
C PRO A 63 -17.78 30.48 -5.55
N THR A 64 -18.36 31.28 -4.65
CA THR A 64 -18.26 31.12 -3.20
C THR A 64 -18.63 29.70 -2.74
N GLU A 65 -19.63 29.09 -3.38
CA GLU A 65 -20.11 27.74 -3.09
C GLU A 65 -19.04 26.67 -3.38
N GLU A 66 -18.36 26.76 -4.53
CA GLU A 66 -17.29 25.83 -4.92
C GLU A 66 -16.07 26.00 -4.02
N PHE A 67 -15.72 27.25 -3.68
CA PHE A 67 -14.67 27.53 -2.72
C PHE A 67 -14.97 26.91 -1.35
N LEU A 68 -16.18 27.11 -0.82
CA LEU A 68 -16.59 26.55 0.47
C LEU A 68 -16.58 25.03 0.45
N MET A 69 -17.09 24.41 -0.62
CA MET A 69 -17.05 22.96 -0.81
C MET A 69 -15.60 22.45 -0.78
N ASN A 70 -14.72 23.03 -1.59
CA ASN A 70 -13.30 22.66 -1.65
C ASN A 70 -12.62 22.82 -0.29
N ARG A 71 -12.93 23.89 0.46
CA ARG A 71 -12.41 24.13 1.81
C ARG A 71 -12.89 23.10 2.82
N ILE A 72 -14.17 22.70 2.76
CA ILE A 72 -14.73 21.66 3.64
C ILE A 72 -14.07 20.31 3.35
N ILE A 73 -13.93 19.94 2.07
CA ILE A 73 -13.26 18.70 1.65
C ILE A 73 -11.81 18.67 2.16
N GLN A 74 -11.06 19.76 1.95
CA GLN A 74 -9.67 19.90 2.41
C GLN A 74 -9.56 19.87 3.93
N ARG A 75 -10.46 20.55 4.67
CA ARG A 75 -10.46 20.54 6.15
C ARG A 75 -10.78 19.17 6.74
N ASN A 76 -11.65 18.40 6.10
CA ASN A 76 -12.00 17.05 6.52
C ASN A 76 -10.96 16.01 6.07
N GLY A 77 -9.94 16.41 5.29
CA GLY A 77 -8.92 15.52 4.75
C GLY A 77 -9.47 14.46 3.80
N ALA A 78 -10.69 14.65 3.29
CA ALA A 78 -11.34 13.68 2.41
C ALA A 78 -10.75 13.81 1.00
N ALA A 79 -10.22 12.72 0.46
CA ALA A 79 -9.79 12.68 -0.92
C ALA A 79 -11.03 12.58 -1.83
N PRO A 80 -11.08 13.30 -2.97
CA PRO A 80 -12.05 13.03 -4.01
C PRO A 80 -12.13 11.52 -4.34
N PRO A 81 -13.32 10.96 -4.63
CA PRO A 81 -13.49 9.51 -4.82
C PRO A 81 -12.57 8.90 -5.89
N TRP A 82 -12.25 9.65 -6.95
CA TRP A 82 -11.36 9.18 -8.01
C TRP A 82 -9.90 9.05 -7.58
N ILE A 83 -9.46 9.77 -6.53
CA ILE A 83 -8.09 9.68 -6.00
C ILE A 83 -7.89 8.36 -5.26
N GLU A 84 -8.91 7.88 -4.52
CA GLU A 84 -8.84 6.58 -3.85
C GLU A 84 -8.68 5.45 -4.87
N ILE A 85 -9.52 5.48 -5.93
CA ILE A 85 -9.42 4.52 -7.04
C ILE A 85 -8.07 4.66 -7.77
N GLN A 86 -7.54 5.88 -7.86
CA GLN A 86 -6.22 6.10 -8.46
C GLN A 86 -5.13 5.35 -7.68
N GLN A 87 -5.13 5.43 -6.36
CA GLN A 87 -4.13 4.76 -5.53
C GLN A 87 -4.21 3.24 -5.68
N GLU A 88 -5.43 2.68 -5.72
CA GLU A 88 -5.64 1.25 -5.98
C GLU A 88 -5.12 0.82 -7.36
N MET A 89 -5.46 1.58 -8.40
CA MET A 89 -5.00 1.35 -9.77
C MET A 89 -3.47 1.46 -9.88
N ASP A 90 -2.86 2.50 -9.30
CA ASP A 90 -1.41 2.71 -9.33
C ASP A 90 -0.68 1.60 -8.57
N ALA A 91 -1.23 1.15 -7.43
CA ALA A 91 -0.70 0.02 -6.68
C ALA A 91 -0.73 -1.27 -7.51
N SER A 92 -1.88 -1.61 -8.11
CA SER A 92 -2.05 -2.80 -8.97
C SER A 92 -1.12 -2.76 -10.20
N LEU A 93 -1.06 -1.62 -10.89
CA LEU A 93 -0.15 -1.41 -12.03
C LEU A 93 1.32 -1.60 -11.63
N SER A 94 1.71 -1.03 -10.48
CA SER A 94 3.09 -1.19 -9.98
C SER A 94 3.42 -2.62 -9.58
N ALA A 95 2.44 -3.39 -9.08
CA ALA A 95 2.61 -4.79 -8.74
C ALA A 95 2.75 -5.65 -10.00
N PHE A 96 1.91 -5.41 -11.02
CA PHE A 96 2.00 -6.05 -12.32
C PHE A 96 3.38 -5.84 -12.96
N ARG A 97 3.84 -4.59 -13.07
CA ARG A 97 5.16 -4.26 -13.66
C ARG A 97 6.31 -4.88 -12.88
N ARG A 98 6.24 -4.89 -11.55
CA ARG A 98 7.23 -5.56 -10.70
C ARG A 98 7.27 -7.07 -10.92
N SER A 99 6.11 -7.71 -11.02
CA SER A 99 6.01 -9.15 -11.30
C SER A 99 6.61 -9.50 -12.67
N LEU A 100 6.23 -8.73 -13.70
CA LEU A 100 6.71 -8.85 -15.07
C LEU A 100 8.23 -8.68 -15.17
N GLN A 101 8.77 -7.63 -14.55
CA GLN A 101 10.21 -7.38 -14.52
C GLN A 101 10.95 -8.50 -13.77
N ALA A 102 10.42 -8.96 -12.64
CA ALA A 102 11.05 -10.01 -11.86
C ALA A 102 11.05 -11.37 -12.58
N SER A 103 10.00 -11.72 -13.34
CA SER A 103 10.00 -12.96 -14.13
C SER A 103 10.98 -12.88 -15.30
N TRP A 104 11.01 -11.74 -16.01
CA TRP A 104 11.94 -11.52 -17.11
C TRP A 104 13.41 -11.56 -16.66
N VAL A 105 13.77 -10.82 -15.60
CA VAL A 105 15.13 -10.79 -15.05
C VAL A 105 15.61 -12.20 -14.69
N ARG A 106 14.77 -12.98 -14.00
CA ARG A 106 15.10 -14.38 -13.65
C ARG A 106 15.31 -15.26 -14.89
N ARG A 107 14.47 -15.09 -15.92
CA ARG A 107 14.58 -15.86 -17.16
C ARG A 107 15.87 -15.53 -17.91
N VAL A 108 16.16 -14.25 -18.13
CA VAL A 108 17.36 -13.80 -18.87
C VAL A 108 18.63 -14.21 -18.15
N ILE A 109 18.71 -13.99 -16.83
CA ILE A 109 19.90 -14.39 -16.07
C ILE A 109 20.12 -15.88 -16.20
N ARG A 110 19.07 -16.71 -16.02
CA ARG A 110 19.20 -18.16 -16.17
C ARG A 110 19.68 -18.55 -17.58
N ALA A 111 19.07 -17.99 -18.63
CA ALA A 111 19.47 -18.26 -20.01
C ALA A 111 20.94 -17.89 -20.27
N LEU A 112 21.35 -16.68 -19.88
CA LEU A 112 22.73 -16.21 -20.08
C LEU A 112 23.76 -17.02 -19.28
N THR A 113 23.43 -17.45 -18.06
CA THR A 113 24.34 -18.28 -17.24
C THR A 113 24.48 -19.71 -17.74
N VAL A 114 23.47 -20.25 -18.44
CA VAL A 114 23.53 -21.59 -19.02
C VAL A 114 24.34 -21.57 -20.32
N ASP A 115 24.15 -20.54 -21.15
CA ASP A 115 24.75 -20.48 -22.48
C ASP A 115 26.20 -19.95 -22.48
N ARG A 116 26.61 -19.18 -21.45
CA ARG A 116 27.90 -18.48 -21.45
C ARG A 116 28.69 -18.64 -20.15
N PRO A 117 30.03 -18.81 -20.22
CA PRO A 117 30.88 -18.78 -19.04
C PRO A 117 30.94 -17.38 -18.43
N PRO A 118 31.23 -17.25 -17.12
CA PRO A 118 31.14 -15.99 -16.38
C PRO A 118 32.06 -14.89 -16.93
N SER A 119 33.19 -15.25 -17.55
CA SER A 119 34.12 -14.30 -18.17
C SER A 119 33.53 -13.58 -19.39
N ALA A 120 32.64 -14.23 -20.15
CA ALA A 120 32.01 -13.65 -21.33
C ALA A 120 30.89 -12.65 -20.98
N LEU A 121 30.43 -12.64 -19.73
CA LEU A 121 29.33 -11.78 -19.28
C LEU A 121 29.79 -10.34 -19.00
N VAL A 122 31.09 -10.15 -18.71
CA VAL A 122 31.68 -8.85 -18.32
C VAL A 122 31.71 -7.83 -19.48
N GLY A 123 31.64 -8.29 -20.73
CA GLY A 123 31.69 -7.44 -21.92
C GLY A 123 30.34 -7.06 -22.52
N LEU A 124 29.21 -7.45 -21.90
CA LEU A 124 27.88 -7.19 -22.47
C LEU A 124 27.46 -5.73 -22.28
N SER A 125 27.02 -5.10 -23.35
CA SER A 125 26.44 -3.76 -23.29
C SER A 125 24.97 -3.80 -22.87
N GLU A 126 24.51 -2.74 -22.23
CA GLU A 126 23.11 -2.58 -21.82
C GLU A 126 22.14 -2.72 -22.99
N ALA A 127 22.47 -2.09 -24.12
CA ALA A 127 21.68 -2.16 -25.34
C ALA A 127 21.58 -3.60 -25.90
N ALA A 128 22.65 -4.40 -25.77
CA ALA A 128 22.61 -5.80 -26.19
C ALA A 128 21.64 -6.61 -25.32
N ILE A 129 21.60 -6.34 -24.01
CA ILE A 129 20.67 -7.00 -23.07
C ILE A 129 19.23 -6.55 -23.32
N ALA A 130 19.01 -5.25 -23.52
CA ALA A 130 17.70 -4.69 -23.84
C ALA A 130 17.13 -5.22 -25.16
N SER A 131 17.97 -5.70 -26.08
CA SER A 131 17.57 -6.32 -27.35
C SER A 131 17.29 -7.82 -27.25
N ILE A 132 17.55 -8.47 -26.11
CA ILE A 132 17.28 -9.91 -25.94
C ILE A 132 15.77 -10.13 -25.95
N ARG A 133 15.31 -11.10 -26.75
CA ARG A 133 13.91 -11.54 -26.81
C ARG A 133 13.85 -13.06 -26.71
N ASP A 134 12.87 -13.57 -26.00
CA ASP A 134 12.66 -15.01 -25.82
C ASP A 134 11.19 -15.39 -26.10
N PRO A 135 10.90 -15.93 -27.30
CA PRO A 135 9.53 -16.24 -27.71
C PRO A 135 8.93 -17.42 -26.90
N GLU A 136 9.77 -18.29 -26.32
CA GLU A 136 9.29 -19.39 -25.49
C GLU A 136 8.76 -18.86 -24.16
N TRP A 137 9.47 -17.92 -23.54
CA TRP A 137 9.03 -17.26 -22.33
C TRP A 137 7.76 -16.43 -22.56
N GLU A 138 7.72 -15.65 -23.64
CA GLU A 138 6.54 -14.87 -24.01
C GLU A 138 5.33 -15.82 -24.14
N SER A 139 5.44 -16.88 -24.95
CA SER A 139 4.33 -17.81 -25.19
C SER A 139 3.82 -18.50 -23.92
N ARG A 140 4.71 -18.80 -22.96
CA ARG A 140 4.35 -19.43 -21.68
C ARG A 140 3.66 -18.47 -20.72
N GLU A 141 4.10 -17.21 -20.66
CA GLU A 141 3.59 -16.23 -19.70
C GLU A 141 2.50 -15.30 -20.27
N VAL A 142 2.26 -15.27 -21.58
CA VAL A 142 1.27 -14.40 -22.23
C VAL A 142 -0.10 -14.48 -21.56
N MET A 143 -0.61 -15.68 -21.27
CA MET A 143 -1.93 -15.83 -20.64
C MET A 143 -2.01 -15.18 -19.26
N TYR A 144 -0.93 -15.27 -18.48
CA TYR A 144 -0.86 -14.63 -17.17
C TYR A 144 -0.78 -13.10 -17.31
N HIS A 145 0.06 -12.60 -18.21
CA HIS A 145 0.22 -11.18 -18.43
C HIS A 145 -1.04 -10.53 -18.99
N GLU A 146 -1.72 -11.19 -19.92
CA GLU A 146 -3.02 -10.74 -20.45
C GLU A 146 -4.08 -10.68 -19.35
N TYR A 147 -4.16 -11.70 -18.49
CA TYR A 147 -5.09 -11.70 -17.38
C TYR A 147 -4.83 -10.56 -16.39
N ALA A 148 -3.57 -10.39 -15.95
CA ALA A 148 -3.18 -9.34 -15.03
C ALA A 148 -3.39 -7.94 -15.63
N LEU A 149 -3.10 -7.78 -16.93
CA LEU A 149 -3.33 -6.53 -17.64
C LEU A 149 -4.82 -6.22 -17.80
N ASN A 150 -5.67 -7.23 -18.01
CA ASN A 150 -7.12 -7.07 -18.01
C ASN A 150 -7.66 -6.65 -16.64
N GLU A 151 -7.09 -7.15 -15.55
CA GLU A 151 -7.42 -6.73 -14.19
C GLU A 151 -7.10 -5.24 -13.98
N VAL A 152 -5.90 -4.80 -14.36
CA VAL A 152 -5.51 -3.37 -14.31
C VAL A 152 -6.41 -2.51 -15.20
N ASN A 153 -6.73 -2.97 -16.41
CA ASN A 153 -7.65 -2.26 -17.31
C ASN A 153 -9.07 -2.14 -16.75
N SER A 154 -9.51 -3.11 -15.92
CA SER A 154 -10.78 -3.00 -15.20
C SER A 154 -10.75 -1.86 -14.17
N LEU A 155 -9.62 -1.66 -13.47
CA LEU A 155 -9.43 -0.55 -12.54
C LEU A 155 -9.34 0.79 -13.27
N ILE A 156 -8.65 0.85 -14.41
CA ILE A 156 -8.61 2.04 -15.27
C ILE A 156 -10.02 2.45 -15.70
N ARG A 157 -10.88 1.48 -16.03
CA ARG A 157 -12.29 1.75 -16.35
C ARG A 157 -13.04 2.35 -15.16
N LYS A 158 -12.89 1.77 -13.96
CA LYS A 158 -13.49 2.30 -12.72
C LYS A 158 -13.01 3.71 -12.44
N TYR A 159 -11.71 3.96 -12.57
CA TYR A 159 -11.08 5.26 -12.42
C TYR A 159 -11.66 6.29 -13.41
N ASN A 160 -11.68 5.96 -14.70
CA ASN A 160 -12.18 6.84 -15.76
C ASN A 160 -13.65 7.22 -15.60
N ASN A 161 -14.46 6.33 -15.00
CA ASN A 161 -15.85 6.62 -14.69
C ASN A 161 -15.99 7.67 -13.58
N ALA A 162 -15.12 7.66 -12.57
CA ALA A 162 -15.15 8.61 -11.46
C ALA A 162 -14.36 9.91 -11.76
N ALA A 163 -13.39 9.85 -12.68
CA ALA A 163 -12.50 10.96 -12.98
C ALA A 163 -13.10 11.96 -13.97
N PRO A 164 -12.81 13.27 -13.80
CA PRO A 164 -13.13 14.28 -14.80
C PRO A 164 -12.36 14.02 -16.10
N TYR A 165 -12.92 14.48 -17.23
CA TYR A 165 -12.41 14.19 -18.58
C TYR A 165 -10.90 14.45 -18.76
N THR A 166 -10.38 15.51 -18.14
CA THR A 166 -8.98 15.94 -18.26
C THR A 166 -7.97 14.92 -17.71
N VAL A 167 -8.35 14.09 -16.74
CA VAL A 167 -7.42 13.20 -16.01
C VAL A 167 -7.62 11.73 -16.38
N ARG A 168 -8.50 11.42 -17.34
CA ARG A 168 -8.76 10.04 -17.77
C ARG A 168 -7.51 9.42 -18.39
N LYS A 169 -7.33 8.12 -18.16
CA LYS A 169 -6.18 7.33 -18.61
C LYS A 169 -6.58 6.36 -19.74
N PRO A 170 -5.70 6.13 -20.73
CA PRO A 170 -5.95 5.13 -21.76
C PRO A 170 -5.82 3.71 -21.19
N TYR A 171 -6.41 2.73 -21.87
CA TYR A 171 -6.19 1.33 -21.55
C TYR A 171 -4.76 0.91 -21.93
N LEU A 172 -4.19 0.03 -21.12
CA LEU A 172 -2.88 -0.54 -21.35
C LEU A 172 -2.96 -1.67 -22.37
N GLN A 173 -1.86 -1.87 -23.08
CA GLN A 173 -1.68 -2.95 -24.04
C GLN A 173 -0.45 -3.76 -23.65
N LEU A 174 -0.47 -5.07 -23.90
CA LEU A 174 0.61 -5.95 -23.47
C LEU A 174 1.93 -5.64 -24.17
N ARG A 175 1.91 -5.38 -25.47
CA ARG A 175 3.14 -5.24 -26.26
C ARG A 175 4.02 -4.06 -25.80
N PRO A 176 3.50 -2.83 -25.64
CA PRO A 176 4.29 -1.71 -25.11
C PRO A 176 4.78 -1.95 -23.67
N GLU A 177 4.00 -2.64 -22.83
CA GLU A 177 4.41 -2.94 -21.46
C GLU A 177 5.56 -3.96 -21.42
N LEU A 178 5.60 -4.93 -22.36
CA LEU A 178 6.73 -5.83 -22.53
C LEU A 178 7.97 -5.09 -23.04
N ASP A 179 7.83 -4.27 -24.08
CA ASP A 179 8.96 -3.52 -24.64
C ASP A 179 9.59 -2.59 -23.59
N GLY A 180 8.77 -1.87 -22.82
CA GLY A 180 9.24 -1.06 -21.70
C GLY A 180 9.85 -1.90 -20.56
N CYS A 181 9.33 -3.10 -20.29
CA CYS A 181 9.93 -4.02 -19.32
C CYS A 181 11.35 -4.43 -19.72
N PHE A 182 11.58 -4.72 -21.00
CA PHE A 182 12.89 -5.13 -21.50
C PHE A 182 13.94 -4.03 -21.34
N GLU A 183 13.57 -2.78 -21.63
CA GLU A 183 14.44 -1.62 -21.44
C GLU A 183 14.73 -1.38 -19.95
N LEU A 184 13.71 -1.38 -19.10
CA LEU A 184 13.86 -1.10 -17.66
C LEU A 184 14.55 -2.24 -16.90
N ALA A 185 14.50 -3.48 -17.40
CA ALA A 185 15.15 -4.63 -16.78
C ALA A 185 16.66 -4.70 -17.11
N ALA A 186 17.10 -4.14 -18.23
CA ALA A 186 18.49 -4.22 -18.69
C ALA A 186 19.54 -3.79 -17.63
N PRO A 187 19.42 -2.63 -16.95
CA PRO A 187 20.42 -2.22 -15.97
C PRO A 187 20.46 -3.16 -14.75
N ARG A 188 19.30 -3.66 -14.32
CA ARG A 188 19.20 -4.61 -13.20
C ARG A 188 19.84 -5.95 -13.55
N ILE A 189 19.64 -6.43 -14.79
CA ILE A 189 20.27 -7.67 -15.27
C ILE A 189 21.80 -7.49 -15.28
N MET A 190 22.31 -6.35 -15.76
CA MET A 190 23.76 -6.08 -15.74
C MET A 190 24.35 -6.13 -14.33
N GLU A 191 23.67 -5.51 -13.36
CA GLU A 191 24.11 -5.51 -11.96
C GLU A 191 24.18 -6.93 -11.39
N GLU A 192 23.14 -7.74 -11.61
CA GLU A 192 23.06 -9.14 -11.16
C GLU A 192 24.13 -10.03 -11.83
N LEU A 193 24.39 -9.84 -13.12
CA LEU A 193 25.45 -10.58 -13.83
C LEU A 193 26.85 -10.18 -13.32
N ALA A 194 27.07 -8.89 -13.07
CA ALA A 194 28.32 -8.40 -12.50
C ALA A 194 28.54 -8.94 -11.07
N ALA A 195 27.49 -9.03 -10.27
CA ALA A 195 27.53 -9.64 -8.94
C ALA A 195 27.92 -11.12 -9.02
N ARG A 196 27.30 -11.90 -9.92
CA ARG A 196 27.63 -13.32 -10.14
C ARG A 196 29.05 -13.55 -10.65
N ALA A 197 29.57 -12.65 -11.48
CA ALA A 197 30.96 -12.73 -11.96
C ALA A 197 31.98 -12.54 -10.82
N ARG A 198 31.63 -11.78 -9.77
CA ARG A 198 32.48 -11.57 -8.57
C ARG A 198 32.45 -12.74 -7.60
N GLU A 199 31.39 -13.55 -7.61
CA GLU A 199 31.26 -14.75 -6.78
C GLU A 199 31.31 -16.05 -7.63
N PRO A 200 32.47 -16.41 -8.20
CA PRO A 200 32.65 -17.64 -8.96
C PRO A 200 32.74 -18.84 -7.99
N GLY A 201 31.62 -19.24 -7.38
CA GLY A 201 31.59 -20.43 -6.52
C GLY A 201 30.43 -20.43 -5.53
N GLY A 202 29.24 -20.82 -6.01
CA GLY A 202 28.06 -20.92 -5.15
C GLY A 202 26.93 -21.68 -5.82
N ASP A 203 27.17 -22.92 -6.24
CA ASP A 203 26.10 -23.89 -6.49
C ASP A 203 25.38 -24.16 -5.15
N ASN A 204 24.33 -23.39 -4.86
CA ASN A 204 23.14 -23.83 -4.13
C ASN A 204 22.08 -22.72 -4.12
N LEU A 205 21.04 -22.90 -4.93
CA LEU A 205 19.78 -22.16 -4.85
C LEU A 205 19.01 -22.58 -3.59
N ALA A 206 19.26 -21.94 -2.44
CA ALA A 206 18.33 -21.93 -1.32
C ALA A 206 18.57 -20.72 -0.40
N HIS A 207 17.53 -19.89 -0.25
CA HIS A 207 17.37 -18.83 0.75
C HIS A 207 18.33 -17.62 0.68
N SER A 208 17.86 -16.52 0.09
CA SER A 208 18.11 -15.20 0.69
C SER A 208 17.16 -15.04 1.87
N PRO A 209 17.62 -14.90 3.13
CA PRO A 209 16.75 -14.52 4.23
C PRO A 209 16.49 -13.01 4.16
N CYS A 210 15.22 -12.63 4.29
CA CYS A 210 14.82 -11.25 4.54
C CYS A 210 15.52 -10.71 5.81
N PRO A 211 16.04 -9.47 5.81
CA PRO A 211 16.70 -8.91 6.97
C PRO A 211 15.67 -8.41 7.97
N GLY A 212 15.58 -9.10 9.12
CA GLY A 212 14.95 -8.56 10.32
C GLY A 212 14.04 -9.51 11.07
N GLN A 213 14.62 -10.49 11.78
CA GLN A 213 14.10 -10.94 13.09
C GLN A 213 15.27 -11.46 13.96
N PRO A 214 15.35 -11.08 15.25
CA PRO A 214 16.31 -11.67 16.18
C PRO A 214 15.83 -13.06 16.64
N SER A 215 16.74 -14.03 16.63
CA SER A 215 16.51 -15.37 17.17
C SER A 215 16.67 -15.37 18.69
N SER A 216 15.67 -15.88 19.42
CA SER A 216 15.89 -16.34 20.80
C SER A 216 15.03 -17.55 21.16
N LEU A 217 15.74 -18.66 21.35
CA LEU A 217 15.66 -19.62 22.46
C LEU A 217 14.43 -20.53 22.65
N SER A 218 14.77 -21.82 22.53
CA SER A 218 14.18 -23.05 23.07
C SER A 218 13.56 -22.95 24.47
N ALA A 219 12.43 -23.64 24.68
CA ALA A 219 12.10 -24.33 25.94
C ALA A 219 11.09 -25.47 25.72
N CYS A 220 11.32 -26.58 26.43
CA CYS A 220 10.62 -27.85 26.37
C CYS A 220 9.29 -27.86 27.14
N GLY A 221 8.38 -28.78 26.75
CA GLY A 221 7.57 -29.57 27.70
C GLY A 221 6.04 -29.41 27.68
N GLY A 222 5.34 -30.54 27.48
CA GLY A 222 4.18 -30.92 28.31
C GLY A 222 2.75 -30.84 27.74
N SER A 223 2.17 -32.02 27.45
CA SER A 223 0.79 -32.50 27.73
C SER A 223 -0.48 -31.81 27.18
N ASP A 224 -1.28 -32.61 26.44
CA ASP A 224 -2.74 -32.50 26.14
C ASP A 224 -3.63 -32.59 27.42
N PRO A 225 -5.01 -32.47 27.42
CA PRO A 225 -5.99 -32.41 26.32
C PRO A 225 -7.23 -31.46 26.48
N HIS A 226 -8.09 -31.44 25.44
CA HIS A 226 -9.54 -31.14 25.38
C HIS A 226 -10.08 -29.72 25.68
N ASN A 227 -10.64 -29.04 24.66
CA ASN A 227 -12.01 -28.51 24.71
C ASN A 227 -12.55 -28.19 23.29
N GLN A 228 -13.74 -28.72 22.98
CA GLN A 228 -14.52 -28.39 21.78
C GLN A 228 -15.49 -27.24 22.08
N VAL A 229 -15.93 -26.58 21.00
CA VAL A 229 -17.14 -25.75 20.77
C VAL A 229 -16.66 -24.44 20.15
N GLY A 230 -16.99 -24.03 18.92
CA GLY A 230 -17.95 -24.50 17.93
C GLY A 230 -18.41 -23.25 17.18
N GLN A 231 -18.29 -23.22 15.85
CA GLN A 231 -19.22 -22.52 14.94
C GLN A 231 -18.83 -22.76 13.47
N ARG A 232 -19.80 -23.27 12.72
CA ARG A 232 -19.93 -23.23 11.25
C ARG A 232 -20.14 -21.74 10.84
N ILE A 233 -19.89 -21.20 9.66
CA ILE A 233 -20.12 -21.59 8.25
C ILE A 233 -19.27 -20.62 7.39
N GLY A 234 -18.67 -21.09 6.30
CA GLY A 234 -18.11 -20.23 5.25
C GLY A 234 -16.96 -20.89 4.49
N HIS A 235 -17.26 -21.64 3.44
CA HIS A 235 -16.24 -22.20 2.56
C HIS A 235 -15.66 -21.10 1.67
N GLU A 236 -14.60 -20.45 2.13
CA GLU A 236 -13.65 -19.74 1.28
C GLU A 236 -12.44 -20.65 1.04
N TRP A 237 -12.14 -20.91 -0.23
CA TRP A 237 -10.95 -21.67 -0.59
C TRP A 237 -9.73 -20.75 -0.50
N SER A 238 -8.78 -21.06 0.37
CA SER A 238 -7.48 -20.38 0.37
C SER A 238 -6.68 -20.79 -0.88
N LEU A 239 -6.10 -19.81 -1.57
CA LEU A 239 -5.19 -20.03 -2.71
C LEU A 239 -4.03 -20.99 -2.36
N VAL A 240 -3.63 -21.04 -1.08
CA VAL A 240 -2.59 -21.94 -0.59
C VAL A 240 -3.04 -23.41 -0.63
N GLU A 241 -4.33 -23.68 -0.40
CA GLU A 241 -4.91 -25.04 -0.48
C GLU A 241 -5.17 -25.47 -1.92
N MET A 242 -5.53 -24.54 -2.82
CA MET A 242 -5.62 -24.83 -4.26
C MET A 242 -4.26 -25.24 -4.84
N VAL A 243 -3.18 -24.57 -4.45
CA VAL A 243 -1.81 -24.88 -4.91
C VAL A 243 -1.28 -26.18 -4.31
N ARG A 244 -1.58 -26.48 -3.04
CA ARG A 244 -1.21 -27.77 -2.42
C ARG A 244 -1.93 -28.95 -3.05
N ARG A 245 -3.17 -28.78 -3.49
CA ARG A 245 -3.95 -29.84 -4.15
C ARG A 245 -3.55 -30.05 -5.61
N TRP A 246 -3.07 -29.00 -6.29
CA TRP A 246 -2.49 -29.09 -7.64
C TRP A 246 -1.18 -29.88 -7.64
N LEU A 247 -0.31 -29.69 -6.64
CA LEU A 247 0.95 -30.43 -6.52
C LEU A 247 0.75 -31.93 -6.19
N LEU A 248 -0.32 -32.30 -5.49
CA LEU A 248 -0.61 -33.70 -5.15
C LEU A 248 -1.36 -34.48 -6.26
N TYR A 249 -1.90 -33.79 -7.27
CA TYR A 249 -2.61 -34.43 -8.40
C TYR A 249 -1.67 -34.77 -9.57
N SER A 250 -0.42 -34.28 -9.57
CA SER A 250 0.57 -34.53 -10.64
C SER A 250 1.46 -35.77 -10.41
N SER A 251 1.15 -36.61 -9.41
CA SER A 251 1.88 -37.86 -9.15
C SER A 251 0.96 -39.07 -9.03
N VAL A 252 0.04 -39.25 -9.98
CA VAL A 252 -0.56 -40.57 -10.28
C VAL A 252 -0.82 -40.67 -11.79
N LYS A 253 0.16 -41.23 -12.51
CA LYS A 253 0.02 -42.19 -13.63
C LYS A 253 1.39 -42.44 -14.27
N VAL A 254 2.02 -43.52 -13.83
CA VAL A 254 2.52 -44.55 -14.75
C VAL A 254 1.30 -45.28 -15.30
#